data_AF-A0A536CA58-F1
#
_entry.id   AF-A0A536CA58-F1
#
_cell.length_a   1.000
_cell.length_b   1.000
_cell.length_c   1.000
_cell.angle_alpha   90.00
_cell.angle_beta   90.00
_cell.angle_gamma   90.00
#
_symmetry.space_group_name_H-M   'P 1'
#
loop_
_entity.id
_entity.type
_entity.pdbx_description
1 polymer ?
#
loop_
_entity_poly.entity_id
_entity_poly.type
_entity_poly.pdbx_seq_one_letter_code
_entity_poly.pdbx_strand_id
1 'polypeptide(L)' 'MSLFQALVLALLQGVTELFPVSSLGHTVILPRLLGWNINQADPTFLAFVVLLHVGTAIAL' A
#
# COMPACT_ATOMS: atom_id res chain seq x y z
N MET A 1 -7.09 5.67 7.92
CA MET A 1 -6.30 6.06 6.73
C MET A 1 -7.02 7.20 6.04
N SER A 2 -6.33 8.29 5.70
CA SER A 2 -6.92 9.40 4.93
C SER A 2 -6.84 9.13 3.42
N LEU A 3 -7.63 9.84 2.61
CA LEU A 3 -7.56 9.74 1.14
C LEU A 3 -6.14 10.04 0.62
N PHE A 4 -5.48 11.04 1.19
CA PHE A 4 -4.10 11.37 0.84
C PHE A 4 -3.14 10.19 1.10
N GLN A 5 -3.22 9.56 2.27
CA GLN A 5 -2.41 8.38 2.60
C GLN A 5 -2.71 7.21 1.65
N ALA A 6 -4.00 6.99 1.33
CA ALA A 6 -4.41 5.96 0.39
C ALA A 6 -3.82 6.16 -1.00
N LEU A 7 -3.84 7.40 -1.52
CA LEU A 7 -3.24 7.74 -2.81
C LEU A 7 -1.73 7.55 -2.82
N VAL A 8 -1.04 7.96 -1.76
CA VAL A 8 0.42 7.74 -1.63
C VAL A 8 0.75 6.25 -1.62
N LEU A 9 0.02 5.44 -0.85
CA LEU A 9 0.24 3.99 -0.81
C LEU A 9 -0.14 3.30 -2.13
N ALA A 10 -1.16 3.77 -2.83
CA ALA A 10 -1.53 3.25 -4.14
C ALA A 10 -0.45 3.53 -5.20
N LEU A 11 0.10 4.76 -5.22
CA LEU A 11 1.22 5.09 -6.09
C LEU A 11 2.47 4.29 -5.74
N LEU A 12 2.78 4.15 -4.45
CA LEU A 12 3.90 3.33 -3.98
C LEU A 12 3.75 1.88 -4.42
N GLN A 13 2.58 1.26 -4.20
CA GLN A 13 2.30 -0.10 -4.67
C GLN A 13 2.46 -0.19 -6.19
N GLY A 14 1.86 0.71 -6.95
CA GLY A 14 1.95 0.72 -8.41
C GLY A 14 3.38 0.76 -8.92
N VAL A 15 4.24 1.58 -8.32
CA VAL A 15 5.66 1.66 -8.70
C VAL A 15 6.43 0.42 -8.23
N THR A 16 6.27 0.02 -6.97
CA THR A 16 7.07 -1.05 -6.37
C THR A 16 6.68 -2.45 -6.84
N GLU A 17 5.46 -2.65 -7.35
CA GLU A 17 5.04 -3.92 -7.95
C GLU A 17 5.74 -4.20 -9.29
N LEU A 18 6.13 -3.14 -10.02
CA LEU A 18 6.84 -3.26 -11.30
C LEU A 18 8.28 -3.76 -11.13
N PHE A 19 8.84 -3.67 -9.92
CA PHE A 19 10.21 -4.05 -9.62
C PHE A 19 10.23 -5.16 -8.56
N PRO A 20 11.23 -6.07 -8.58
CA PRO A 20 11.34 -7.15 -7.60
C PRO A 20 11.91 -6.62 -6.25
N VAL A 21 11.21 -5.68 -5.62
CA VAL A 21 11.66 -4.95 -4.41
C VAL A 21 10.73 -5.12 -3.20
N SER A 22 9.76 -6.04 -3.26
CA SER A 22 8.71 -6.26 -2.25
C SER A 22 7.83 -5.01 -2.01
N SER A 23 6.73 -4.92 -2.75
CA SER A 23 5.72 -3.88 -2.59
C SER A 23 5.08 -3.88 -1.18
N LEU A 24 4.79 -5.07 -0.64
CA LEU A 24 4.28 -5.23 0.73
C LEU A 24 5.20 -4.64 1.81
N GLY A 25 6.51 -4.84 1.69
CA GLY A 25 7.47 -4.29 2.64
C GLY A 25 7.37 -2.76 2.71
N HIS A 26 7.33 -2.11 1.54
CA HIS A 26 7.20 -0.67 1.44
C HIS A 26 5.85 -0.16 1.99
N THR A 27 4.74 -0.83 1.65
CA THR A 27 3.39 -0.45 2.10
C THR A 27 3.21 -0.57 3.62
N VAL A 28 3.90 -1.51 4.28
CA VAL A 28 3.85 -1.70 5.74
C VAL A 28 4.82 -0.77 6.48
N ILE A 29 6.01 -0.53 5.93
CA ILE A 29 7.07 0.24 6.61
C ILE A 29 6.84 1.74 6.46
N LEU A 30 6.44 2.22 5.28
CA LEU A 30 6.32 3.65 5.00
C LEU A 30 5.38 4.39 5.97
N PRO A 31 4.17 3.89 6.30
CA PRO A 31 3.32 4.55 7.28
C PRO A 31 3.99 4.75 8.64
N ARG A 32 4.77 3.76 9.11
CA ARG A 32 5.49 3.87 10.39
C ARG A 32 6.62 4.90 10.32
N LEU A 33 7.37 4.94 9.21
CA LEU A 33 8.44 5.91 9.00
C LEU A 33 7.91 7.36 8.95
N LEU A 34 6.73 7.56 8.37
CA LEU A 34 6.08 8.86 8.27
C LEU A 34 5.25 9.24 9.51
N GLY A 35 5.27 8.40 10.57
CA GLY A 35 4.49 8.62 11.78
C GLY A 35 2.97 8.59 11.57
N TRP A 36 2.50 7.92 10.51
CA TRP A 36 1.08 7.81 10.22
C TRP A 36 0.40 6.80 11.14
N ASN A 37 -0.68 7.25 11.77
CA ASN A 37 -1.48 6.44 12.68
C ASN A 37 -2.46 5.55 11.90
N ILE A 38 -1.91 4.60 11.13
CA ILE A 38 -2.69 3.59 10.38
C ILE A 38 -2.66 2.29 11.17
N ASN A 39 -3.84 1.81 11.56
CA ASN A 39 -3.98 0.50 12.20
C ASN A 39 -3.80 -0.61 11.16
N GLN A 40 -2.61 -1.18 11.09
CA GLN A 40 -2.29 -2.27 10.15
C GLN A 40 -2.87 -3.63 10.58
N ALA A 41 -3.34 -3.75 11.83
CA ALA A 41 -4.04 -4.94 12.30
C ALA A 41 -5.54 -4.91 11.95
N ASP A 42 -6.04 -3.79 11.43
CA ASP A 42 -7.42 -3.67 10.98
C ASP A 42 -7.64 -4.52 9.70
N PRO A 43 -8.69 -5.36 9.64
CA PRO A 43 -9.00 -6.15 8.44
C PRO A 43 -9.17 -5.30 7.17
N THR A 44 -9.61 -4.05 7.32
CA THR A 44 -9.75 -3.12 6.19
C THR A 44 -8.42 -2.73 5.57
N PHE A 45 -7.32 -2.73 6.34
CA PHE A 45 -5.98 -2.48 5.81
C PHE A 45 -5.54 -3.63 4.90
N LEU A 46 -5.75 -4.89 5.32
CA LEU A 46 -5.45 -6.05 4.47
C LEU A 46 -6.30 -6.03 3.19
N ALA A 47 -7.61 -5.76 3.30
CA ALA A 47 -8.49 -5.64 2.15
C ALA A 47 -8.04 -4.54 1.18
N PHE A 48 -7.61 -3.39 1.70
CA PHE A 48 -7.03 -2.31 0.91
C PHE A 48 -5.79 -2.76 0.15
N VAL A 49 -4.82 -3.39 0.84
CA VAL A 49 -3.59 -3.89 0.20
C VAL A 49 -3.90 -4.89 -0.91
N VAL A 50 -4.82 -5.83 -0.68
CA VAL A 50 -5.27 -6.80 -1.69
C VAL A 50 -5.87 -6.08 -2.90
N LEU A 51 -6.73 -5.08 -2.68
CA LEU A 51 -7.32 -4.29 -3.77
C LEU A 51 -6.27 -3.51 -4.57
N LEU A 52 -5.21 -3.01 -3.92
CA LEU A 52 -4.11 -2.39 -4.65
C LEU A 52 -3.41 -3.39 -5.59
N HIS A 53 -3.20 -4.64 -5.15
CA HIS A 53 -2.63 -5.69 -6.00
C HIS A 53 -3.55 -6.05 -7.16
N VAL A 54 -4.88 -6.08 -6.94
CA VAL A 54 -5.84 -6.24 -8.03
C VAL A 54 -5.72 -5.10 -9.03
N GLY A 55 -5.58 -3.86 -8.54
CA GLY A 55 -5.35 -2.69 -9.40
C GLY A 55 -4.09 -2.80 -10.24
N THR A 56 -2.96 -3.20 -9.65
CA THR A 56 -1.70 -3.41 -10.39
C THR A 56 -1.77 -4.58 -11.35
N ALA A 57 -2.47 -5.67 -10.99
CA ALA A 57 -2.68 -6.82 -11.85
C ALA A 57 -3.57 -6.53 -13.06
N ILE A 58 -4.50 -5.56 -12.95
CA ILE A 58 -5.30 -5.09 -14.09
C ILE A 58 -4.48 -4.18 -15.00
N ALA A 59 -3.53 -3.42 -14.44
CA ALA A 59 -2.72 -2.47 -15.18
C ALA A 59 -1.61 -3.12 -16.03
N LEU A 60 -1.16 -4.32 -15.64
CA LEU A 60 -0.14 -5.12 -16.32
C LEU A 60 -0.78 -6.14 -17.27
#